data_AF-A0A497KQ86-F1
#
_entry.id   AF-A0A497KQ86-F1
#
_cell.length_a   1.000
_cell.length_b   1.000
_cell.length_c   1.000
_cell.angle_alpha   90.00
_cell.angle_beta   90.00
_cell.angle_gamma   90.00
#
_symmetry.space_group_name_H-M   'P 1'
#
loop_
_entity.id
_entity.type
_entity.pdbx_description
1 polymer ?
#
loop_
_entity_poly.entity_id
_entity_poly.type
_entity_poly.pdbx_seq_one_letter_code
_entity_poly.pdbx_strand_id
1 'polypeptide(L)'
;MNDQLKIYEDGKLVKELTLSGEYTIEISGHKIVLHKMTSEEMKKKIAEHQEKLNKWLEIANKDSRVQELTNGEGIQYKEGKYVLRYSLTTREGKLVPRGEPADTVILAFEANGKIYEVKIDLKSETVTSVEERSSAVTEN
;
A
#
# COMPACT_ATOMS: atom_id res chain seq x y z
N MET A 1 13.21 21.95 -4.82
CA MET A 1 11.96 21.91 -4.01
C MET A 1 12.37 21.93 -2.55
N ASN A 2 11.77 22.79 -1.75
CA ASN A 2 12.10 22.93 -0.33
C ASN A 2 10.97 22.25 0.44
N ASP A 3 11.12 20.96 0.70
CA ASP A 3 10.05 20.19 1.34
C ASP A 3 9.98 20.58 2.82
N GLN A 4 8.81 21.01 3.26
CA GLN A 4 8.55 21.51 4.62
C GLN A 4 7.54 20.62 5.31
N LEU A 5 7.85 20.21 6.54
CA LEU A 5 6.86 19.66 7.45
C LEU A 5 6.26 20.79 8.27
N LYS A 6 4.93 20.94 8.20
CA LYS A 6 4.16 21.91 8.96
C LYS A 6 3.21 21.20 9.91
N ILE A 7 3.25 21.59 11.18
CA ILE A 7 2.36 21.09 12.22
C ILE A 7 1.40 22.22 12.59
N TYR A 8 0.10 21.91 12.53
CA TYR A 8 -0.98 22.84 12.83
C TYR A 8 -1.77 22.35 14.05
N GLU A 9 -2.12 23.26 14.95
CA GLU A 9 -3.06 23.05 16.05
C GLU A 9 -4.22 24.05 15.88
N ASP A 10 -5.46 23.55 15.86
CA ASP A 10 -6.67 24.36 15.62
C ASP A 10 -6.58 25.26 14.37
N GLY A 11 -5.98 24.72 13.30
CA GLY A 11 -5.76 25.44 12.04
C GLY A 11 -4.64 26.50 12.07
N LYS A 12 -3.96 26.68 13.21
CA LYS A 12 -2.83 27.60 13.36
C LYS A 12 -1.50 26.86 13.28
N LEU A 13 -0.55 27.40 12.50
CA LEU A 13 0.79 26.83 12.37
C LEU A 13 1.54 26.96 13.70
N VAL A 14 1.93 25.85 14.32
CA VAL A 14 2.68 25.82 15.59
C VAL A 14 4.15 25.42 15.40
N LYS A 15 4.46 24.68 14.33
CA LYS A 15 5.84 24.28 14.02
C LYS A 15 6.05 24.13 12.52
N GLU A 16 7.18 24.63 12.05
CA GLU A 16 7.68 24.41 10.70
C GLU A 16 9.09 23.83 10.77
N LEU A 17 9.34 22.76 10.03
CA LEU A 17 10.62 22.08 9.93
C LEU A 17 11.00 21.97 8.45
N THR A 18 12.11 22.57 8.08
CA THR A 18 12.71 22.36 6.75
C THR A 18 13.35 20.97 6.72
N LEU A 19 12.89 20.12 5.82
CA LEU A 19 13.47 18.78 5.64
C LEU A 19 14.50 18.83 4.53
N SER A 20 15.68 18.27 4.80
CA SER A 20 16.71 18.04 3.79
C SER A 20 17.05 16.55 3.71
N GLY A 21 16.80 15.97 2.54
CA GLY A 21 16.97 14.53 2.26
C GLY A 21 15.68 13.74 2.36
N GLU A 22 15.79 12.42 2.26
CA GLU A 22 14.65 11.51 2.25
C GLU A 22 14.37 10.95 3.65
N TYR A 23 13.10 10.97 4.04
CA TYR A 23 12.64 10.55 5.36
C TYR A 23 11.61 9.44 5.23
N THR A 24 11.58 8.57 6.23
CA THR A 24 10.42 7.70 6.48
C THR A 24 9.58 8.26 7.61
N ILE A 25 8.27 8.11 7.48
CA ILE A 25 7.29 8.50 8.49
C ILE A 25 6.79 7.22 9.15
N GLU A 26 6.91 7.16 10.47
CA GLU A 26 6.31 6.13 11.29
C GLU A 26 5.29 6.78 12.24
N ILE A 27 4.07 6.24 12.25
CA ILE A 27 3.01 6.67 13.15
C ILE A 27 2.79 5.54 14.14
N SER A 28 3.06 5.80 15.42
CA SER A 28 2.93 4.81 16.50
C SER A 28 2.17 5.43 17.67
N GLY A 29 0.93 4.99 17.86
CA GLY A 29 0.03 5.50 18.89
C GLY A 29 -0.12 7.02 18.80
N HIS A 30 0.41 7.73 19.79
CA HIS A 30 0.36 9.19 19.92
C HIS A 30 1.63 9.91 19.42
N LYS A 31 2.50 9.22 18.66
CA LYS A 31 3.79 9.76 18.20
C LYS A 31 3.96 9.61 16.69
N ILE A 32 4.46 10.67 16.07
CA ILE A 32 4.99 10.65 14.70
C ILE A 32 6.52 10.68 14.79
N VAL A 33 7.19 9.74 14.13
CA VAL A 33 8.65 9.68 14.05
C VAL A 33 9.08 9.89 12.60
N LEU A 34 10.04 10.80 12.41
CA LEU A 34 10.70 11.04 11.13
C LEU A 34 12.11 10.50 11.23
N HIS A 35 12.43 9.48 10.43
CA HIS A 35 13.77 8.93 10.36
C HIS A 35 14.41 9.29 9.04
N LYS A 36 15.51 10.04 9.09
CA LYS A 36 16.33 10.35 7.91
C LYS A 36 17.10 9.11 7.52
N MET A 37 16.96 8.69 6.27
CA MET A 37 17.73 7.56 5.75
C MET A 37 18.87 8.05 4.88
N THR A 38 19.92 7.23 4.78
CA THR A 38 20.89 7.35 3.71
C THR A 38 20.26 6.92 2.38
N SER A 39 20.81 7.42 1.27
CA SER A 39 20.32 7.04 -0.07
C SER A 39 20.45 5.54 -0.33
N GLU A 40 21.46 4.87 0.24
CA GLU A 40 21.65 3.42 0.09
C GLU A 40 20.59 2.62 0.86
N GLU A 41 20.26 3.03 2.09
CA GLU A 41 19.16 2.42 2.86
C GLU A 41 17.81 2.61 2.17
N MET A 42 17.56 3.80 1.60
CA MET A 42 16.34 4.07 0.87
C MET A 42 16.23 3.20 -0.39
N LYS A 43 17.29 3.14 -1.21
CA LYS A 43 17.32 2.27 -2.40
C LYS A 43 17.06 0.81 -2.04
N LYS A 44 17.69 0.32 -0.96
CA LYS A 44 17.48 -1.05 -0.48
C LYS A 44 16.02 -1.28 -0.08
N LYS A 45 15.43 -0.40 0.72
CA LYS A 45 14.01 -0.51 1.12
C LYS A 45 13.05 -0.43 -0.07
N ILE A 46 13.33 0.43 -1.04
CA ILE A 46 12.53 0.54 -2.27
C ILE A 46 12.64 -0.75 -3.09
N ALA A 47 13.84 -1.29 -3.26
CA ALA A 47 14.07 -2.53 -3.99
C ALA A 47 13.38 -3.73 -3.32
N GLU A 48 13.53 -3.89 -2.01
CA GLU A 48 12.87 -4.95 -1.24
C GLU A 48 11.34 -4.84 -1.33
N HIS A 49 10.80 -3.62 -1.27
CA HIS A 49 9.37 -3.39 -1.43
C HIS A 49 8.90 -3.74 -2.85
N GLN A 50 9.68 -3.36 -3.87
CA GLN A 50 9.35 -3.64 -5.26
C GLN A 50 9.37 -5.14 -5.56
N GLU A 51 10.35 -5.88 -5.03
CA GLU A 51 10.44 -7.33 -5.17
C GLU A 51 9.22 -8.03 -4.57
N LYS A 52 8.87 -7.66 -3.33
CA LYS A 52 7.66 -8.19 -2.66
C LYS A 52 6.41 -7.87 -3.45
N LEU A 53 6.27 -6.62 -3.91
CA LEU A 53 5.11 -6.19 -4.67
C LEU A 53 4.99 -6.96 -6.00
N ASN A 54 6.09 -7.14 -6.72
CA ASN A 54 6.11 -7.90 -7.97
C ASN A 54 5.65 -9.35 -7.72
N LYS A 55 6.12 -9.98 -6.65
CA LYS A 55 5.68 -11.34 -6.27
C LYS A 55 4.19 -11.39 -5.98
N TRP A 56 3.65 -10.42 -5.24
CA TRP A 56 2.22 -10.37 -4.93
C TRP A 56 1.36 -10.15 -6.18
N LEU A 57 1.81 -9.27 -7.09
CA LEU A 57 1.15 -9.06 -8.38
C LEU A 57 1.19 -10.33 -9.24
N GLU A 58 2.30 -11.06 -9.24
CA GLU A 58 2.39 -12.34 -9.96
C GLU A 58 1.39 -13.37 -9.43
N ILE A 59 1.25 -13.49 -8.10
CA ILE A 59 0.27 -14.39 -7.47
C ILE A 59 -1.15 -13.96 -7.84
N ALA A 60 -1.48 -12.68 -7.69
CA ALA A 60 -2.81 -12.17 -8.02
C ALA A 60 -3.15 -12.37 -9.50
N ASN A 61 -2.21 -12.09 -10.40
CA ASN A 61 -2.44 -12.19 -11.84
C ASN A 61 -2.55 -13.62 -12.35
N LYS A 62 -2.12 -14.63 -11.58
CA LYS A 62 -2.39 -16.05 -11.92
C LYS A 62 -3.81 -16.50 -11.57
N ASP A 63 -4.51 -15.76 -10.71
CA ASP A 63 -5.87 -16.13 -10.29
C ASP A 63 -6.89 -15.84 -11.40
N SER A 64 -7.75 -16.82 -11.69
CA SER A 64 -8.73 -16.72 -12.78
C SER A 64 -9.76 -15.61 -12.56
N ARG A 65 -10.12 -15.28 -11.31
CA ARG A 65 -11.07 -14.21 -11.00
C ARG A 65 -10.48 -12.84 -11.30
N VAL A 66 -9.19 -12.67 -11.03
CA VAL A 66 -8.45 -11.45 -11.39
C VAL A 66 -8.32 -11.34 -12.91
N GLN A 67 -8.00 -12.45 -13.59
CA GLN A 67 -7.92 -12.51 -15.05
C GLN A 67 -9.25 -12.13 -15.71
N GLU A 68 -10.38 -12.61 -15.19
CA GLU A 68 -11.72 -12.27 -15.68
C GLU A 68 -12.00 -10.76 -15.53
N LEU A 69 -11.73 -10.18 -14.35
CA LEU A 69 -11.94 -8.74 -14.10
C LEU A 69 -11.04 -7.84 -14.96
N THR A 70 -9.84 -8.32 -15.30
CA THR A 70 -8.81 -7.56 -16.02
C THR A 70 -8.73 -7.90 -17.51
N ASN A 71 -9.67 -8.68 -18.05
CA ASN A 71 -9.63 -9.18 -19.44
C ASN A 71 -8.27 -9.81 -19.82
N GLY A 72 -7.64 -10.48 -18.86
CA GLY A 72 -6.35 -11.13 -19.02
C GLY A 72 -5.11 -10.21 -18.94
N GLU A 73 -5.29 -8.89 -18.83
CA GLU A 73 -4.16 -7.96 -18.75
C GLU A 73 -3.45 -7.99 -17.37
N GLY A 74 -4.14 -8.48 -16.34
CA GLY A 74 -3.66 -8.47 -14.97
C GLY A 74 -3.62 -7.08 -14.34
N ILE A 75 -3.32 -7.03 -13.04
CA ILE A 75 -3.09 -5.82 -12.27
C ILE A 75 -1.68 -5.30 -12.61
N GLN A 76 -1.58 -4.02 -12.95
CA GLN A 76 -0.31 -3.37 -13.28
C GLN A 76 0.15 -2.38 -12.21
N TYR A 77 1.46 -2.22 -12.08
CA TYR A 77 2.06 -1.23 -11.19
C TYR A 77 2.40 0.04 -11.97
N LYS A 78 1.92 1.19 -11.47
CA LYS A 78 2.11 2.56 -11.99
C LYS A 78 1.40 2.91 -13.30
N GLU A 79 1.42 2.04 -14.31
CA GLU A 79 0.88 2.35 -15.64
C GLU A 79 0.10 1.17 -16.22
N GLY A 80 -0.98 1.45 -16.95
CA GLY A 80 -1.87 0.45 -17.52
C GLY A 80 -3.35 0.77 -17.33
N LYS A 81 -4.22 -0.15 -17.72
CA LYS A 81 -5.68 -0.01 -17.55
C LYS A 81 -6.14 -0.38 -16.15
N TYR A 82 -5.49 -1.37 -15.52
CA TYR A 82 -5.84 -1.95 -14.23
C TYR A 82 -4.75 -1.63 -13.20
N VAL A 83 -4.57 -0.34 -12.93
CA VAL A 83 -3.49 0.17 -12.07
C VAL A 83 -3.78 -0.15 -10.61
N LEU A 84 -2.78 -0.70 -9.92
CA LEU A 84 -2.78 -0.87 -8.48
C LEU A 84 -2.96 0.49 -7.79
N ARG A 85 -4.02 0.60 -6.97
CA ARG A 85 -4.33 1.80 -6.17
C ARG A 85 -3.57 1.81 -4.84
N TYR A 86 -3.56 0.69 -4.15
CA TYR A 86 -2.81 0.51 -2.91
C TYR A 86 -2.51 -0.96 -2.64
N SER A 87 -1.52 -1.19 -1.78
CA SER A 87 -1.24 -2.48 -1.20
C SER A 87 -1.12 -2.34 0.33
N LEU A 88 -1.72 -3.29 1.04
CA LEU A 88 -1.70 -3.34 2.51
C LEU A 88 -1.26 -4.73 2.95
N THR A 89 -0.67 -4.79 4.14
CA THR A 89 -0.30 -6.03 4.82
C THR A 89 -1.05 -6.13 6.13
N THR A 90 -1.57 -7.32 6.43
CA THR A 90 -2.21 -7.60 7.72
C THR A 90 -1.59 -8.81 8.41
N ARG A 91 -1.79 -8.87 9.72
CA ARG A 91 -1.55 -10.04 10.56
C ARG A 91 -2.75 -10.23 11.47
N GLU A 92 -3.33 -11.43 11.48
CA GLU A 92 -4.53 -11.76 12.27
C GLU A 92 -5.68 -10.76 12.02
N GLY A 93 -5.83 -10.32 10.76
CA GLY A 93 -6.85 -9.35 10.33
C GLY A 93 -6.56 -7.89 10.70
N LYS A 94 -5.43 -7.57 11.33
CA LYS A 94 -5.05 -6.19 11.69
C LYS A 94 -3.97 -5.67 10.75
N LEU A 95 -4.07 -4.40 10.35
CA LEU A 95 -3.03 -3.73 9.57
C LEU A 95 -1.70 -3.76 10.32
N VAL A 96 -0.64 -4.14 9.62
CA VAL A 96 0.73 -4.10 10.16
C VAL A 96 1.59 -3.13 9.35
N PRO A 97 2.50 -2.39 10.00
CA PRO A 97 3.43 -1.51 9.32
C PRO A 97 4.25 -2.23 8.25
N ARG A 98 4.67 -1.48 7.23
CA ARG A 98 5.52 -2.00 6.16
C ARG A 98 6.84 -2.52 6.74
N GLY A 99 7.11 -3.81 6.54
CA GLY A 99 8.33 -4.48 7.00
C GLY A 99 8.12 -5.39 8.20
N GLU A 100 6.99 -5.27 8.89
CA GLU A 100 6.59 -6.22 9.92
C GLU A 100 6.13 -7.56 9.32
N PRO A 101 6.22 -8.68 10.08
CA PRO A 101 5.67 -9.95 9.65
C PRO A 101 4.17 -9.85 9.40
N ALA A 102 3.75 -10.23 8.19
CA ALA A 102 2.37 -10.26 7.75
C ALA A 102 1.99 -11.70 7.35
N ASP A 103 0.72 -12.06 7.52
CA ASP A 103 0.16 -13.31 7.01
C ASP A 103 -0.64 -13.12 5.73
N THR A 104 -1.11 -11.90 5.47
CA THR A 104 -2.01 -11.59 4.36
C THR A 104 -1.61 -10.28 3.68
N VAL A 105 -1.75 -10.24 2.36
CA VAL A 105 -1.67 -9.02 1.55
C VAL A 105 -3.02 -8.70 0.95
N ILE A 106 -3.34 -7.41 0.89
CA ILE A 106 -4.49 -6.87 0.19
C ILE A 106 -3.99 -5.99 -0.95
N LEU A 107 -4.31 -6.34 -2.19
CA LEU A 107 -4.05 -5.52 -3.37
C LEU A 107 -5.37 -4.93 -3.86
N ALA A 108 -5.44 -3.61 -4.02
CA ALA A 108 -6.61 -2.95 -4.56
C ALA A 108 -6.35 -2.35 -5.92
N PHE A 109 -7.26 -2.58 -6.86
CA PHE A 109 -7.21 -2.03 -8.21
C PHE A 109 -8.60 -1.62 -8.68
N GLU A 110 -8.66 -0.80 -9.71
CA GLU A 110 -9.93 -0.37 -10.31
C GLU A 110 -10.21 -1.19 -11.57
N ALA A 111 -11.45 -1.69 -11.69
CA ALA A 111 -11.96 -2.32 -12.91
C ALA A 111 -13.44 -1.92 -13.07
N ASN A 112 -13.84 -1.59 -14.30
CA ASN A 112 -15.22 -1.23 -14.63
C ASN A 112 -15.82 -0.13 -13.72
N GLY A 113 -15.01 0.86 -13.33
CA GLY A 113 -15.44 1.96 -12.45
C GLY A 113 -15.64 1.58 -10.98
N LYS A 114 -15.18 0.40 -10.57
CA LYS A 114 -15.29 -0.12 -9.20
C LYS A 114 -13.93 -0.52 -8.67
N ILE A 115 -13.74 -0.41 -7.36
CA ILE A 115 -12.52 -0.86 -6.68
C ILE A 115 -12.73 -2.30 -6.24
N TYR A 116 -11.79 -3.18 -6.59
CA TYR A 116 -11.75 -4.57 -6.13
C TYR A 116 -10.54 -4.76 -5.23
N GLU A 117 -10.71 -5.57 -4.18
CA GLU A 117 -9.66 -6.01 -3.28
C GLU A 117 -9.37 -7.49 -3.47
N VAL A 118 -8.10 -7.80 -3.71
CA VAL A 118 -7.56 -9.16 -3.82
C VAL A 118 -6.82 -9.47 -2.53
N LYS A 119 -7.28 -10.47 -1.79
CA LYS A 119 -6.61 -10.97 -0.58
C LYS A 119 -5.74 -12.16 -0.93
N ILE A 120 -4.48 -12.12 -0.51
CA ILE A 120 -3.47 -13.15 -0.76
C ILE A 120 -2.99 -13.68 0.59
N ASP A 121 -3.10 -14.99 0.79
CA ASP A 121 -2.46 -15.65 1.93
C ASP A 121 -0.96 -15.86 1.62
N LEU A 122 -0.10 -15.27 2.44
CA LEU A 122 1.34 -15.25 2.21
C LEU A 122 2.03 -16.58 2.53
N LYS A 123 1.37 -17.49 3.25
CA LYS A 123 1.93 -18.79 3.61
C LYS A 123 1.73 -19.82 2.49
N SER A 124 0.56 -19.82 1.89
CA SER A 124 0.18 -20.66 0.75
C SER A 124 0.52 -20.02 -0.59
N GLU A 125 0.76 -18.71 -0.61
CA GLU A 125 0.98 -17.91 -1.83
C GLU A 125 -0.19 -18.02 -2.81
N THR A 126 -1.42 -18.01 -2.29
CA THR A 126 -2.65 -18.12 -3.07
C THR A 126 -3.62 -16.99 -2.79
N VAL A 127 -4.45 -16.66 -3.79
CA VAL A 127 -5.53 -15.69 -3.64
C VAL A 127 -6.69 -16.33 -2.89
N THR A 128 -7.02 -15.80 -1.71
CA THR A 128 -8.11 -16.28 -0.88
C THR A 128 -9.44 -15.64 -1.25
N SER A 129 -9.47 -14.34 -1.58
CA SER A 129 -10.68 -13.66 -2.05
C SER A 129 -10.40 -12.57 -3.08
N VAL A 130 -11.43 -12.29 -3.88
CA VAL A 130 -11.51 -11.15 -4.80
C VAL A 130 -12.89 -10.54 -4.60
N GLU A 131 -12.95 -9.36 -3.99
CA GLU A 131 -14.20 -8.76 -3.54
C GLU A 131 -14.30 -7.31 -4.03
N GLU A 132 -15.48 -6.89 -4.49
CA GLU A 132 -15.74 -5.47 -4.72
C GLU A 132 -15.69 -4.73 -3.38
N ARG A 133 -14.87 -3.68 -3.29
CA ARG A 133 -14.85 -2.81 -2.14
C ARG A 133 -16.17 -2.05 -2.11
N SER A 134 -17.09 -2.49 -1.26
CA SER A 134 -18.34 -1.79 -1.06
C SER A 134 -18.06 -0.34 -0.66
N SER A 135 -18.67 0.59 -1.40
CA SER A 135 -18.79 1.99 -0.96
C SER A 135 -19.86 2.05 0.13
N ALA A 136 -19.69 1.32 1.23
CA ALA A 136 -20.51 1.50 2.41
C ALA A 136 -20.04 2.77 3.12
N VAL A 137 -20.47 3.93 2.61
CA VAL A 137 -20.64 5.13 3.43
C VAL A 137 -22.08 5.54 3.30
N THR A 138 -22.90 5.14 4.27
CA THR A 138 -23.68 6.08 5.11
C THR A 138 -24.45 5.28 6.15
N GLU A 139 -24.15 5.51 7.43
CA GLU A 139 -25.18 5.57 8.46
C GLU A 139 -24.74 6.61 9.51
N ASN A 140 -25.32 7.81 9.32
CA ASN A 140 -25.58 8.94 10.23
C ASN A 140 -24.48 9.51 11.13
#